data_AF-A0A6A5BH84-F1
#
_entry.id   AF-A0A6A5BH84-F1
#
_cell.length_a   1.000
_cell.length_b   1.000
_cell.length_c   1.000
_cell.angle_alpha   90.00
_cell.angle_beta   90.00
_cell.angle_gamma   90.00
#
_symmetry.space_group_name_H-M   'P 1'
#
loop_
_entity.id
_entity.type
_entity.pdbx_description
1 polymer ?
#
loop_
_entity_poly.entity_id
_entity_poly.type
_entity_poly.pdbx_seq_one_letter_code
_entity_poly.pdbx_strand_id
1 'polypeptide(L)'
;MSASFVWRSLAVVGMIALLHSLLSAAHIQSAQEGSLPFDIIAECLFGALLSSFAFVKLNTIVQYDSDGITVTKSSPQPGLIVDGWKNIDASKAIASSKITVESINNRSNFAHFNHRAKFLYNDTASASN
;
A
#
# COMPACT_ATOMS: atom_id res chain seq x y z
N MET A 1 1.56 16.43 -8.76
CA MET A 1 1.70 14.98 -9.08
C MET A 1 2.03 14.24 -7.80
N SER A 2 1.28 13.21 -7.43
CA SER A 2 1.60 12.40 -6.24
C SER A 2 2.83 11.52 -6.51
N ALA A 3 3.75 11.40 -5.55
CA ALA A 3 4.90 10.50 -5.65
C ALA A 3 4.47 9.05 -5.95
N SER A 4 3.31 8.62 -5.43
CA SER A 4 2.75 7.29 -5.71
C SER A 4 2.38 7.07 -7.18
N PHE A 5 2.03 8.14 -7.91
CA PHE A 5 1.70 8.05 -9.34
C PHE A 5 2.95 7.78 -10.17
N VAL A 6 4.05 8.51 -9.91
CA VAL A 6 5.33 8.35 -10.63
C VAL A 6 5.86 6.92 -10.51
N TRP A 7 5.85 6.36 -9.29
CA TRP A 7 6.35 5.00 -9.08
C TRP A 7 5.45 3.94 -9.71
N ARG A 8 4.13 4.12 -9.72
CA ARG A 8 3.20 3.23 -10.44
C ARG A 8 3.46 3.25 -11.94
N SER A 9 3.61 4.44 -12.53
CA SER A 9 3.94 4.58 -13.94
C SER A 9 5.28 3.92 -14.28
N LEU A 10 6.29 4.10 -13.43
CA LEU A 10 7.62 3.50 -13.62
C LEU A 10 7.57 1.96 -13.55
N ALA A 11 6.78 1.41 -12.63
CA ALA A 11 6.58 -0.04 -12.53
C ALA A 11 5.91 -0.60 -13.80
N VAL A 12 4.88 0.08 -14.31
CA VAL A 12 4.18 -0.32 -15.53
C VAL A 12 5.11 -0.27 -16.74
N VAL A 13 5.89 0.81 -16.90
CA VAL A 13 6.86 0.93 -17.99
C VAL A 13 7.91 -0.18 -17.93
N GLY A 14 8.44 -0.48 -16.73
CA GLY A 14 9.39 -1.59 -16.55
C GLY A 14 8.79 -2.96 -16.93
N MET A 15 7.53 -3.22 -16.56
CA MET A 15 6.83 -4.45 -16.93
C MET A 15 6.59 -4.56 -18.44
N ILE A 16 6.25 -3.44 -19.10
CA ILE A 16 6.07 -3.41 -20.56
C ILE A 16 7.40 -3.71 -21.26
N ALA A 17 8.52 -3.12 -20.82
CA ALA A 17 9.85 -3.40 -21.36
C ALA A 17 10.24 -4.88 -21.20
N LEU A 18 9.93 -5.50 -20.04
CA LEU A 18 10.14 -6.92 -19.84
C LEU A 18 9.31 -7.79 -20.80
N LEU A 19 8.02 -7.48 -20.95
CA LEU A 19 7.15 -8.16 -21.91
C LEU A 19 7.63 -8.01 -23.35
N HIS A 20 8.08 -6.82 -23.73
CA HIS A 20 8.59 -6.55 -25.06
C HIS A 20 9.89 -7.31 -25.33
N SER A 21 10.86 -7.23 -24.41
CA SER A 21 12.12 -7.97 -24.53
C SER A 21 11.90 -9.50 -24.55
N LEU A 22 10.92 -10.02 -23.81
CA LEU A 22 10.53 -11.43 -23.84
C LEU A 22 9.96 -11.83 -25.21
N LEU A 23 9.08 -11.00 -25.79
CA LEU A 23 8.50 -11.27 -27.10
C LEU A 23 9.56 -11.18 -28.21
N SER A 24 10.49 -10.22 -28.11
CA SER A 24 11.62 -10.08 -29.03
C SER A 24 12.57 -11.29 -28.94
N ALA A 25 12.89 -11.75 -27.72
CA ALA A 25 13.69 -12.94 -27.50
C ALA A 25 13.03 -14.19 -28.10
N ALA A 26 11.72 -14.37 -27.89
CA ALA A 26 10.96 -15.51 -28.43
C ALA A 26 10.98 -15.55 -29.97
N HIS A 27 10.81 -14.40 -30.63
CA HIS A 27 10.89 -14.31 -32.09
C HIS A 27 12.28 -14.67 -32.60
N ILE A 28 13.35 -14.17 -31.97
CA ILE A 28 14.72 -14.44 -32.41
C ILE A 28 15.11 -15.90 -32.16
N GLN A 29 14.69 -16.48 -31.03
CA GLN A 29 14.96 -17.88 -30.71
C GLN A 29 14.28 -18.83 -31.71
N SER A 30 13.14 -18.43 -32.29
CA SER A 30 12.50 -19.16 -33.38
C SER A 30 13.19 -19.01 -34.74
N ALA A 31 14.07 -18.01 -34.88
CA ALA A 31 14.70 -17.63 -36.14
C ALA A 31 16.19 -18.00 -36.24
N GLN A 32 16.91 -18.17 -35.12
CA GLN A 32 18.36 -18.41 -35.14
C GLN A 32 18.87 -19.15 -33.89
N GLU A 33 19.77 -20.12 -34.08
CA GLU A 33 20.53 -20.75 -32.99
C GLU A 33 21.78 -19.90 -32.70
N GLY A 34 21.84 -19.23 -31.54
CA GLY A 34 22.94 -18.34 -31.17
C GLY A 34 22.68 -17.55 -29.89
N SER A 35 23.62 -16.69 -29.51
CA SER A 35 23.46 -15.78 -28.37
C SER A 35 22.41 -14.69 -28.65
N LEU A 36 21.62 -14.30 -27.64
CA LEU A 36 20.69 -13.18 -27.77
C LEU A 36 21.46 -11.89 -28.14
N PRO A 37 20.87 -11.04 -29.01
CA PRO A 37 21.48 -9.76 -29.32
C PRO A 37 21.47 -8.85 -28.07
N PHE A 38 22.51 -8.01 -27.99
CA PHE A 38 22.80 -7.21 -26.80
C PHE A 38 21.68 -6.21 -26.46
N ASP A 39 20.98 -5.69 -27.46
CA ASP A 39 19.86 -4.77 -27.30
C ASP A 39 18.71 -5.38 -26.49
N ILE A 40 18.33 -6.63 -26.77
CA ILE A 40 17.29 -7.36 -26.01
C ILE A 40 17.73 -7.61 -24.58
N ILE A 41 19.00 -7.97 -24.38
CA ILE A 41 19.57 -8.17 -23.04
C ILE A 41 19.52 -6.85 -22.25
N ALA A 42 19.92 -5.74 -22.88
CA ALA A 42 19.90 -4.42 -22.26
C ALA A 42 18.47 -3.96 -21.92
N GLU A 43 17.51 -4.13 -22.84
CA GLU A 43 16.10 -3.80 -22.59
C GLU A 43 15.52 -4.61 -21.42
N CYS A 44 15.80 -5.92 -21.37
CA CYS A 44 15.37 -6.79 -20.29
C CYS A 44 15.95 -6.36 -18.93
N LEU A 45 17.27 -6.10 -18.87
CA LEU A 45 17.93 -5.64 -17.65
C LEU A 45 17.38 -4.29 -17.19
N PHE A 46 17.14 -3.36 -18.12
CA PHE A 46 16.59 -2.05 -17.79
C PHE A 46 15.15 -2.16 -17.28
N GLY A 47 14.32 -3.00 -17.91
CA GLY A 47 12.96 -3.29 -17.46
C GLY A 47 12.93 -3.94 -16.08
N ALA A 48 13.82 -4.89 -15.81
CA ALA A 48 13.97 -5.52 -14.50
C ALA A 48 14.38 -4.51 -13.41
N LEU A 49 15.34 -3.63 -13.71
CA LEU A 49 15.81 -2.60 -12.79
C LEU A 49 14.72 -1.56 -12.49
N LEU A 50 14.02 -1.07 -13.51
CA LEU A 50 12.92 -0.13 -13.37
C LEU A 50 11.76 -0.69 -12.55
N SER A 51 11.31 -1.90 -12.87
CA SER A 51 10.19 -2.55 -12.19
C SER A 51 10.51 -2.87 -10.73
N SER A 52 11.69 -3.43 -10.45
CA SER A 52 12.12 -3.74 -9.09
C SER A 52 12.33 -2.48 -8.23
N PHE A 53 12.98 -1.44 -8.78
CA PHE A 53 13.17 -0.18 -8.07
C PHE A 53 11.83 0.52 -7.77
N ALA A 54 10.94 0.57 -8.75
CA ALA A 54 9.60 1.13 -8.58
C ALA A 54 8.79 0.33 -7.55
N PHE A 55 8.87 -1.00 -7.58
CA PHE A 55 8.19 -1.86 -6.61
C PHE A 55 8.67 -1.58 -5.19
N VAL A 56 9.99 -1.46 -4.95
CA VAL A 56 10.52 -1.09 -3.64
C VAL A 56 9.96 0.26 -3.21
N LYS A 57 10.05 1.29 -4.07
CA LYS A 57 9.55 2.63 -3.72
C LYS A 57 8.04 2.67 -3.45
N LEU A 58 7.24 1.86 -4.15
CA LEU A 58 5.81 1.76 -3.88
C LEU A 58 5.48 1.13 -2.53
N ASN A 59 6.32 0.21 -2.06
CA ASN A 59 6.03 -0.60 -0.87
C ASN A 59 6.82 -0.17 0.38
N THR A 60 7.87 0.65 0.23
CA THR A 60 8.69 1.08 1.38
C THR A 60 8.52 2.55 1.76
N ILE A 61 7.84 3.37 0.96
CA ILE A 61 7.61 4.77 1.30
C ILE A 61 6.43 4.86 2.27
N VAL A 62 6.73 5.18 3.53
CA VAL A 62 5.74 5.56 4.54
C VAL A 62 5.60 7.08 4.49
N GLN A 63 4.37 7.58 4.27
CA GLN A 63 4.08 9.01 4.34
C GLN A 63 3.56 9.35 5.74
N TYR A 64 4.30 10.18 6.47
CA TYR A 64 3.87 10.70 7.77
C TYR A 64 2.99 11.95 7.59
N ASP A 65 1.99 12.11 8.46
CA ASP A 65 1.18 13.31 8.56
C ASP A 65 2.01 14.46 9.15
N SER A 66 1.44 15.66 9.17
CA SER A 66 2.04 16.90 9.70
C SER A 66 2.51 16.81 11.15
N ASP A 67 2.02 15.82 11.91
CA ASP A 67 2.43 15.54 13.28
C ASP A 67 3.73 14.71 13.37
N GLY A 68 4.25 14.21 12.24
CA GLY A 68 5.47 13.40 12.16
C GLY A 68 5.40 12.03 12.84
N ILE A 69 4.21 11.64 13.34
CA ILE A 69 4.00 10.43 14.15
C ILE A 69 2.96 9.53 13.50
N THR A 70 1.90 10.09 12.92
CA THR A 70 0.83 9.31 12.29
C THR A 70 1.11 9.13 10.80
N VAL A 71 0.66 8.02 10.23
CA VAL A 71 0.79 7.73 8.79
C VAL A 71 -0.43 8.28 8.07
N THR A 72 -0.23 9.01 6.97
CA THR A 72 -1.32 9.60 6.19
C THR A 72 -2.22 8.51 5.60
N LYS A 73 -3.54 8.76 5.55
CA LYS A 73 -4.52 7.84 4.95
C LYS A 73 -4.24 7.53 3.46
N SER A 74 -3.48 8.37 2.78
CA SER A 74 -3.06 8.21 1.38
C SER A 74 -1.78 7.38 1.21
N SER A 75 -1.13 6.98 2.29
CA SER A 75 -0.04 6.02 2.27
C SER A 75 -0.56 4.69 1.71
N PRO A 76 0.22 3.96 0.88
CA PRO A 76 -0.19 2.68 0.32
C PRO A 76 -0.78 1.77 1.41
N GLN A 77 -2.01 1.30 1.19
CA GLN A 77 -2.82 0.65 2.22
C GLN A 77 -2.30 -0.75 2.60
N PRO A 78 -2.39 -1.13 3.88
CA PRO A 78 -1.86 -2.38 4.40
C PRO A 78 -2.82 -3.56 4.18
N GLY A 79 -2.38 -4.62 3.49
CA GLY A 79 -3.02 -5.92 3.61
C GLY A 79 -2.30 -7.17 3.07
N LEU A 80 -1.18 -7.12 2.32
CA LEU A 80 -0.62 -8.34 1.70
C LEU A 80 0.90 -8.30 1.46
N ILE A 81 1.73 -8.24 2.51
CA ILE A 81 3.17 -7.87 2.40
C ILE A 81 3.35 -6.42 1.87
N VAL A 82 2.24 -5.72 1.62
CA VAL A 82 2.06 -4.38 1.03
C VAL A 82 1.74 -3.36 2.15
N ASP A 83 2.18 -3.59 3.39
CA ASP A 83 1.80 -2.78 4.57
C ASP A 83 2.85 -1.75 4.97
N GLY A 84 3.92 -1.63 4.17
CA GLY A 84 5.15 -1.01 4.63
C GLY A 84 5.72 -1.71 5.87
N TRP A 85 6.82 -1.16 6.36
CA TRP A 85 7.47 -1.67 7.56
C TRP A 85 6.72 -1.17 8.80
N LYS A 86 6.15 -2.09 9.57
CA LYS A 86 5.57 -1.77 10.88
C LYS A 86 6.66 -1.79 11.95
N ASN A 87 6.51 -0.91 12.95
CA ASN A 87 7.45 -0.90 14.06
C ASN A 87 7.26 -2.16 14.92
N ILE A 88 8.36 -2.85 15.21
CA ILE A 88 8.37 -4.07 16.03
C ILE A 88 8.32 -3.70 17.52
N ASP A 89 8.78 -2.49 17.87
CA ASP A 89 8.68 -1.95 19.22
C ASP A 89 7.22 -1.64 19.56
N ALA A 90 6.68 -2.38 20.53
CA ALA A 90 5.30 -2.25 20.98
C ALA A 90 4.94 -0.81 21.41
N SER A 91 5.87 -0.08 22.02
CA SER A 91 5.62 1.29 22.48
C SER A 91 5.41 2.23 21.30
N LYS A 92 6.22 2.07 20.25
CA LYS A 92 6.14 2.86 19.02
C LYS A 92 4.96 2.43 18.15
N ALA A 93 4.65 1.13 18.12
CA ALA A 93 3.47 0.62 17.43
C ALA A 93 2.18 1.18 18.04
N ILE A 94 2.06 1.18 19.38
CA ILE A 94 0.91 1.77 20.09
C ILE A 94 0.83 3.28 19.86
N ALA A 95 1.95 4.00 19.93
CA ALA A 95 1.98 5.45 19.66
C ALA A 95 1.56 5.80 18.22
N SER A 96 1.92 4.98 17.23
CA SER A 96 1.49 5.16 15.83
C SER A 96 0.05 4.69 15.56
N SER A 97 -0.53 3.93 16.48
CA SER A 97 -1.89 3.43 16.38
C SER A 97 -2.89 4.47 16.87
N LYS A 98 -4.11 4.48 16.33
CA LYS A 98 -5.20 5.34 16.80
C LYS A 98 -5.83 4.87 18.12
N ILE A 99 -5.12 4.03 18.88
CA ILE A 99 -5.60 3.51 20.14
C ILE A 99 -5.47 4.61 21.18
N THR A 100 -6.58 5.29 21.45
CA THR A 100 -6.70 6.25 22.55
C THR A 100 -7.13 5.54 23.84
N VAL A 101 -6.94 6.19 24.98
CA VAL A 101 -7.43 5.70 26.28
C VAL A 101 -8.94 5.43 26.23
N GLU A 102 -9.69 6.26 25.51
CA GLU A 102 -11.13 6.10 25.30
C GLU A 102 -11.47 4.81 24.53
N SER A 103 -10.67 4.46 23.52
CA SER A 103 -10.83 3.21 22.77
C SER A 103 -10.56 1.96 23.63
N ILE A 104 -9.65 2.06 24.60
CA ILE A 104 -9.33 0.97 25.54
C ILE A 104 -10.44 0.82 26.59
N ASN A 105 -11.00 1.95 27.03
CA ASN A 105 -12.06 1.96 28.04
C ASN A 105 -13.42 1.51 27.48
N ASN A 106 -13.64 1.65 26.18
CA ASN A 106 -14.86 1.19 25.51
C ASN A 106 -14.83 -0.33 25.25
N ARG A 107 -15.08 -1.13 26.29
CA ARG A 107 -15.12 -2.59 26.18
C ARG A 107 -16.49 -3.07 25.71
N SER A 108 -16.58 -3.58 24.48
CA SER A 108 -17.83 -4.08 23.87
C SER A 108 -18.57 -5.10 24.73
N ASN A 109 -17.84 -5.99 25.42
CA ASN A 109 -18.41 -7.05 26.25
C ASN A 109 -18.99 -6.53 27.58
N PHE A 110 -18.72 -5.28 27.95
CA PHE A 110 -19.24 -4.63 29.16
C PHE A 110 -20.14 -3.43 28.81
N ALA A 111 -20.65 -3.39 27.58
CA ALA A 111 -21.56 -2.33 27.17
C ALA A 111 -22.86 -2.40 28.00
N HIS A 112 -23.14 -1.33 28.74
CA HIS A 112 -24.41 -1.14 29.41
C HIS A 112 -25.23 -0.08 28.68
N PHE A 113 -26.43 -0.47 28.25
CA PHE A 113 -27.34 0.38 27.50
C PHE A 113 -28.27 1.21 28.39
N ASN A 114 -28.08 1.18 29.72
CA ASN A 114 -28.81 2.03 30.66
C ASN A 114 -28.03 3.33 30.94
N HIS A 115 -27.81 4.12 29.90
CA HIS A 115 -27.11 5.40 29.98
C HIS A 115 -27.97 6.52 29.38
N ARG A 116 -27.63 7.78 29.68
CA ARG A 116 -28.42 8.97 29.32
C ARG A 116 -28.76 9.06 27.82
N ALA A 117 -27.87 8.58 26.95
CA ALA A 117 -28.08 8.60 25.51
C ALA A 117 -29.29 7.74 25.07
N LYS A 118 -29.66 6.71 25.83
CA LYS A 118 -30.88 5.92 25.54
C LYS A 118 -32.15 6.77 25.58
N PHE A 119 -32.23 7.77 26.46
CA PHE A 119 -33.37 8.68 26.53
C PHE A 119 -33.29 9.79 25.47
N LEU A 120 -32.08 10.30 25.22
CA LEU A 120 -31.87 11.39 24.27
C LEU A 120 -32.06 10.99 22.80
N TYR A 121 -31.79 9.73 22.45
CA TYR A 121 -31.81 9.26 21.06
C TYR A 121 -32.95 8.26 20.74
N ASN A 122 -33.74 7.82 21.74
CA ASN A 122 -34.95 7.02 21.47
C ASN A 122 -36.14 7.87 21.03
N ASP A 123 -36.27 9.12 21.50
CA ASP A 123 -37.46 9.94 21.20
C ASP A 123 -37.57 10.34 19.72
N THR A 124 -36.46 10.32 18.97
CA THR A 124 -36.48 10.56 17.52
C THR A 124 -37.03 9.40 16.70
N ALA A 125 -37.13 8.18 17.25
CA ALA A 125 -37.71 7.02 16.54
C ALA A 125 -39.23 6.87 16.78
N SER A 126 -39.78 7.53 17.80
CA SER A 126 -41.21 7.47 18.13
C SER A 126 -42.02 8.69 17.65
N ALA A 127 -41.38 9.70 17.08
CA ALA A 127 -42.04 10.92 16.57
C ALA A 127 -42.40 10.86 15.07
N SER A 128 -42.29 9.69 14.41
CA SER A 128 -42.54 9.52 12.96
C SER A 128 -43.62 8.49 12.61
N ASN A 129 -44.66 8.34 13.44
CA ASN A 129 -45.89 7.62 13.10
C ASN A 129 -47.11 8.51 13.36
#